data_AF-A0A7S1DYW5-F1
#
_entry.id   AF-A0A7S1DYW5-F1
#
_cell.length_a   1.000
_cell.length_b   1.000
_cell.length_c   1.000
_cell.angle_alpha   90.00
_cell.angle_beta   90.00
_cell.angle_gamma   90.00
#
_symmetry.space_group_name_H-M   'P 1'
#
loop_
_entity.id
_entity.type
_entity.pdbx_description
1 polymer ?
#
loop_
_entity_poly.entity_id
_entity_poly.type
_entity_poly.pdbx_seq_one_letter_code
_entity_poly.pdbx_strand_id
1 'polypeptide(L)'
;WGVACAAAGLGLVLLEGRWPSLAMARHNWPTDSVEWVRKHGTQGNIYHTLTFGGYIVWHLRKYRLFADTREYCFRHLDRLYFEAHKNPDVLRHQILDEYGVNTFISLIPGNRQLPDKSFEDVHSRFVPADEWARVYFDHLSEVMLRRIPKHRKLIHKYEIKALNPSLPPDYFARILLGTETSRGAPQRQLVEKELSECLARQPQQVFCLVIRYLVLGVRGNHFETSDALKRLESISQLDIVNERVYIQGWITSTKIVLRNRGRRPAGSS
;
A
#
# COMPACT_ATOMS: atom_id res chain seq x y z
N TRP A 1 -5.86 49.75 -15.06
CA TRP A 1 -5.47 48.82 -13.97
C TRP A 1 -6.15 47.45 -14.02
N GLY A 2 -7.31 47.26 -14.68
CA GLY A 2 -7.99 45.95 -14.75
C GLY A 2 -7.52 44.96 -15.82
N VAL A 3 -6.71 45.37 -16.80
CA VAL A 3 -6.31 44.51 -17.94
C VAL A 3 -4.96 43.81 -17.71
N ALA A 4 -4.07 44.36 -16.86
CA ALA A 4 -2.75 43.80 -16.61
C ALA A 4 -2.77 42.52 -15.75
N CYS A 5 -3.75 42.36 -14.85
CA CYS A 5 -3.84 41.17 -13.99
C CYS A 5 -4.36 39.93 -14.74
N ALA A 6 -5.19 40.10 -15.78
CA ALA A 6 -5.70 38.97 -16.56
C ALA A 6 -4.60 38.32 -17.43
N ALA A 7 -3.68 39.14 -17.97
CA ALA A 7 -2.58 38.65 -18.80
C ALA A 7 -1.51 37.89 -17.98
N ALA A 8 -1.24 38.30 -16.74
CA ALA A 8 -0.31 37.58 -15.86
C ALA A 8 -0.85 36.21 -15.41
N GLY A 9 -2.16 36.11 -15.15
CA GLY A 9 -2.81 34.83 -14.80
C GLY A 9 -2.86 33.84 -15.96
N LEU A 10 -3.15 34.30 -17.18
CA LEU A 10 -3.15 33.45 -18.38
C LEU A 10 -1.74 33.03 -18.80
N GLY A 11 -0.74 33.89 -18.63
CA GLY A 11 0.66 33.58 -18.93
C GLY A 11 1.20 32.42 -18.08
N LEU A 12 0.88 32.39 -16.78
CA LEU A 12 1.28 31.28 -15.89
C LEU A 12 0.57 29.95 -16.21
N VAL A 13 -0.69 30.00 -16.66
CA VAL A 13 -1.44 28.81 -17.08
C VAL A 13 -0.92 28.24 -18.41
N LEU A 14 -0.43 29.10 -19.31
CA LEU A 14 0.06 28.69 -20.63
C LEU A 14 1.55 28.30 -20.64
N LEU A 15 2.37 28.84 -19.74
CA LEU A 15 3.82 28.60 -19.71
C LEU A 15 4.22 27.22 -19.12
N GLU A 16 3.33 26.55 -18.38
CA GLU A 16 3.60 25.19 -17.86
C GLU A 16 2.79 24.07 -18.53
N GLY A 17 1.87 24.39 -19.46
CA GLY A 17 1.13 23.38 -20.24
C GLY A 17 0.31 22.38 -19.41
N ARG A 18 0.21 22.56 -18.10
CA ARG A 18 -0.53 21.72 -17.17
C ARG A 18 -1.74 22.52 -16.72
N TRP A 19 -2.85 22.30 -17.42
CA TRP A 19 -4.15 22.66 -16.87
C TRP A 19 -4.21 22.14 -15.43
N PRO A 20 -4.61 22.95 -14.43
CA PRO A 20 -4.95 22.41 -13.13
C PRO A 20 -6.05 21.38 -13.37
N SER A 21 -5.68 20.10 -13.35
CA SER A 21 -6.63 19.07 -13.66
C SER A 21 -7.60 19.02 -12.49
N LEU A 22 -8.89 19.23 -12.76
CA LEU A 22 -9.95 18.79 -11.85
C LEU A 22 -9.96 17.25 -11.68
N ALA A 23 -9.09 16.54 -12.41
CA ALA A 23 -8.83 15.14 -12.16
C ALA A 23 -8.40 14.95 -10.71
N MET A 24 -9.15 14.09 -10.01
CA MET A 24 -8.79 13.67 -8.66
C MET A 24 -7.35 13.17 -8.63
N ALA A 25 -6.58 13.71 -7.70
CA ALA A 25 -5.27 13.21 -7.31
C ALA A 25 -5.40 11.74 -6.88
N ARG A 26 -5.25 10.79 -7.82
CA ARG A 26 -5.47 9.35 -7.61
C ARG A 26 -4.68 8.82 -6.41
N HIS A 27 -3.49 9.37 -6.17
CA HIS A 27 -2.62 9.01 -5.05
C HIS A 27 -3.16 9.32 -3.65
N ASN A 28 -4.23 10.10 -3.53
CA ASN A 28 -4.85 10.39 -2.23
C ASN A 28 -6.03 9.46 -1.94
N TRP A 29 -6.36 8.54 -2.85
CA TRP A 29 -7.59 7.76 -2.79
C TRP A 29 -7.34 6.27 -3.07
N PRO A 30 -8.12 5.37 -2.45
CA PRO A 30 -7.98 3.93 -2.64
C PRO A 30 -8.62 3.48 -3.97
N THR A 31 -8.22 4.08 -5.09
CA THR A 31 -8.92 3.91 -6.39
C THR A 31 -8.95 2.46 -6.83
N ASP A 32 -7.81 1.78 -6.75
CA ASP A 32 -7.66 0.45 -7.28
C ASP A 32 -8.20 -0.60 -6.31
N SER A 33 -8.08 -0.35 -5.00
CA SER A 33 -8.75 -1.15 -3.97
C SER A 33 -10.27 -1.11 -4.09
N VAL A 34 -10.85 0.06 -4.34
CA VAL A 34 -12.29 0.21 -4.59
C VAL A 34 -12.72 -0.50 -5.87
N GLU A 35 -11.95 -0.39 -6.95
CA GLU A 35 -12.26 -1.09 -8.20
C GLU A 35 -12.13 -2.61 -8.04
N TRP A 36 -11.14 -3.09 -7.26
CA TRP A 36 -11.01 -4.49 -6.92
C TRP A 36 -12.26 -5.00 -6.19
N VAL A 37 -12.75 -4.26 -5.19
CA VAL A 37 -13.97 -4.60 -4.45
C VAL A 37 -15.18 -4.66 -5.38
N ARG A 38 -15.35 -3.66 -6.26
CA ARG A 38 -16.44 -3.63 -7.25
C ARG A 38 -16.41 -4.83 -8.19
N LYS A 39 -15.23 -5.12 -8.75
CA LYS A 39 -15.02 -6.18 -9.73
C LYS A 39 -15.31 -7.57 -9.17
N HIS A 40 -15.01 -7.79 -7.89
CA HIS A 40 -15.15 -9.11 -7.25
C HIS A 40 -16.42 -9.27 -6.42
N GLY A 41 -17.20 -8.20 -6.23
CA GLY A 41 -18.50 -8.25 -5.56
C GLY A 41 -18.40 -8.75 -4.12
N THR A 42 -17.52 -8.15 -3.31
CA THR A 42 -17.33 -8.57 -1.92
C THR A 42 -18.63 -8.51 -1.13
N GLN A 43 -18.87 -9.47 -0.23
CA GLN A 43 -20.13 -9.55 0.49
C GLN A 43 -20.01 -9.02 1.92
N GLY A 44 -21.08 -8.37 2.41
CA GLY A 44 -21.16 -7.87 3.78
C GLY A 44 -20.81 -6.39 3.91
N ASN A 45 -20.76 -5.93 5.16
CA ASN A 45 -20.54 -4.52 5.45
C ASN A 45 -19.06 -4.17 5.30
N ILE A 46 -18.78 -2.97 4.82
CA ILE A 46 -17.44 -2.46 4.56
C ILE A 46 -17.07 -1.46 5.66
N TYR A 47 -15.98 -1.74 6.37
CA TYR A 47 -15.28 -0.71 7.13
C TYR A 47 -14.21 -0.09 6.25
N HIS A 48 -13.95 1.20 6.45
CA HIS A 48 -12.83 1.86 5.80
C HIS A 48 -12.17 2.90 6.70
N THR A 49 -10.90 3.22 6.41
CA THR A 49 -10.18 4.33 7.07
C THR A 49 -10.95 5.64 6.91
N LEU A 50 -11.00 6.42 7.99
CA LEU A 50 -11.77 7.66 8.10
C LEU A 50 -11.54 8.62 6.92
N THR A 51 -10.28 8.80 6.50
CA THR A 51 -9.90 9.72 5.42
C THR A 51 -10.36 9.27 4.03
N PHE A 52 -10.79 8.03 3.85
CA PHE A 52 -11.29 7.52 2.56
C PHE A 52 -12.79 7.76 2.32
N GLY A 53 -13.52 8.28 3.32
CA GLY A 53 -14.97 8.44 3.30
C GLY A 53 -15.55 9.07 2.05
N GLY A 54 -15.06 10.26 1.72
CA GLY A 54 -15.45 11.03 0.53
C GLY A 54 -15.52 10.17 -0.73
N TYR A 55 -14.45 9.41 -0.95
CA TYR A 55 -14.29 8.57 -2.12
C TYR A 55 -15.11 7.28 -2.04
N ILE A 56 -14.99 6.55 -0.94
CA ILE A 56 -15.61 5.23 -0.79
C ILE A 56 -17.13 5.32 -0.83
N VAL A 57 -17.73 6.31 -0.16
CA VAL A 57 -19.19 6.48 -0.15
C VAL A 57 -19.74 6.72 -1.55
N TRP A 58 -19.02 7.51 -2.36
CA TRP A 58 -19.43 7.77 -3.75
C TRP A 58 -19.29 6.52 -4.63
N HIS A 59 -18.13 5.86 -4.59
CA HIS A 59 -17.79 4.79 -5.53
C HIS A 59 -18.37 3.41 -5.15
N LEU A 60 -18.63 3.18 -3.86
CA LEU A 60 -19.21 1.96 -3.31
C LEU A 60 -20.64 2.16 -2.79
N ARG A 61 -21.40 3.13 -3.32
CA ARG A 61 -22.80 3.44 -2.92
C ARG A 61 -23.81 2.27 -2.91
N LYS A 62 -23.49 1.15 -3.57
CA LYS A 62 -24.31 -0.08 -3.59
C LYS A 62 -23.97 -1.04 -2.43
N TYR A 63 -22.88 -0.78 -1.71
CA TYR A 63 -22.42 -1.56 -0.59
C TYR A 63 -22.84 -0.87 0.71
N ARG A 64 -23.10 -1.67 1.75
CA ARG A 64 -23.36 -1.14 3.07
C ARG A 64 -22.03 -0.79 3.73
N LEU A 65 -21.82 0.49 4.01
CA LEU A 65 -20.65 0.99 4.71
C LEU A 65 -20.95 1.02 6.21
N PHE A 66 -19.92 0.83 7.04
CA PHE A 66 -20.03 0.99 8.49
C PHE A 66 -20.46 2.42 8.85
N ALA A 67 -19.85 3.42 8.21
CA ALA A 67 -20.19 4.81 8.40
C ALA A 67 -19.95 5.64 7.14
N ASP A 68 -20.71 6.73 6.99
CA ASP A 68 -20.38 7.82 6.07
C ASP A 68 -19.58 8.86 6.84
N THR A 69 -18.31 9.03 6.48
CA THR A 69 -17.37 9.88 7.23
C THR A 69 -17.19 11.25 6.58
N ARG A 70 -18.11 11.63 5.68
CA ARG A 70 -18.14 12.96 5.03
C ARG A 70 -18.81 14.04 5.89
N GLU A 71 -19.57 13.67 6.93
CA GLU A 71 -20.59 14.56 7.50
C GLU A 71 -20.76 14.50 9.04
N TYR A 72 -21.27 15.62 9.58
CA TYR A 72 -21.62 15.84 10.99
C TYR A 72 -22.67 14.85 11.56
N CYS A 73 -23.53 14.27 10.72
CA CYS A 73 -24.62 13.40 11.19
C CYS A 73 -24.10 12.09 11.82
N PHE A 74 -22.86 11.70 11.54
CA PHE A 74 -22.21 10.53 12.13
C PHE A 74 -21.14 10.90 13.17
N ARG A 75 -21.13 12.14 13.67
CA ARG A 75 -20.17 12.61 14.69
C ARG A 75 -20.17 11.77 15.97
N HIS A 76 -21.27 11.11 16.28
CA HIS A 76 -21.35 10.16 17.40
C HIS A 76 -20.41 8.95 17.23
N LEU A 77 -20.03 8.61 15.99
CA LEU A 77 -19.06 7.56 15.67
C LEU A 77 -17.62 8.05 15.66
N ASP A 78 -17.35 9.36 15.70
CA ASP A 78 -15.98 9.89 15.67
C ASP A 78 -15.13 9.32 16.80
N ARG A 79 -15.66 9.33 18.02
CA ARG A 79 -14.98 8.75 19.19
C ARG A 79 -14.67 7.27 18.97
N LEU A 80 -15.62 6.54 18.38
CA LEU A 80 -15.46 5.12 18.11
C LEU A 80 -14.36 4.88 17.05
N TYR A 81 -14.31 5.70 15.99
CA TYR A 81 -13.23 5.70 15.00
C TYR A 81 -11.86 6.06 15.60
N PHE A 82 -11.80 7.07 16.47
CA PHE A 82 -10.55 7.48 17.12
C PHE A 82 -10.01 6.42 18.07
N GLU A 83 -10.88 5.79 18.85
CA GLU A 83 -10.49 4.70 19.75
C GLU A 83 -10.10 3.44 18.97
N ALA A 84 -10.80 3.12 17.88
CA ALA A 84 -10.47 1.99 17.01
C ALA A 84 -9.09 2.11 16.33
N HIS A 85 -8.52 3.32 16.22
CA HIS A 85 -7.14 3.50 15.75
C HIS A 85 -6.08 3.14 16.79
N LYS A 86 -6.45 3.11 18.08
CA LYS A 86 -5.52 2.90 19.20
C LYS A 86 -5.72 1.56 19.87
N ASN A 87 -6.96 1.08 19.88
CA ASN A 87 -7.40 -0.09 20.62
C ASN A 87 -7.99 -1.14 19.67
N PRO A 88 -7.28 -2.27 19.46
CA PRO A 88 -7.78 -3.39 18.69
C PRO A 88 -9.13 -3.94 19.14
N ASP A 89 -9.40 -3.96 20.45
CA ASP A 89 -10.63 -4.54 20.98
C ASP A 89 -11.84 -3.68 20.62
N VAL A 90 -11.66 -2.35 20.57
CA VAL A 90 -12.70 -1.43 20.10
C VAL A 90 -13.00 -1.68 18.62
N LEU A 91 -11.96 -1.76 17.78
CA LEU A 91 -12.16 -2.08 16.37
C LEU A 91 -12.85 -3.44 16.20
N ARG A 92 -12.32 -4.48 16.81
CA ARG A 92 -12.79 -5.86 16.60
C ARG A 92 -14.20 -6.05 17.12
N HIS A 93 -14.44 -5.73 18.39
CA HIS A 93 -15.68 -6.10 19.04
C HIS A 93 -16.79 -5.07 18.86
N GLN A 94 -16.47 -3.77 18.95
CA GLN A 94 -17.48 -2.70 18.89
C GLN A 94 -17.74 -2.20 17.46
N ILE A 95 -16.90 -2.56 16.49
CA ILE A 95 -17.10 -2.19 15.08
C ILE A 95 -17.27 -3.44 14.22
N LEU A 96 -16.23 -4.28 14.12
CA LEU A 96 -16.23 -5.37 13.14
C LEU A 96 -17.27 -6.45 13.45
N ASP A 97 -17.38 -6.85 14.71
CA ASP A 97 -18.33 -7.86 15.16
C ASP A 97 -19.75 -7.28 15.26
N GLU A 98 -19.94 -6.20 16.01
CA GLU A 98 -21.24 -5.59 16.25
C GLU A 98 -21.97 -5.19 14.96
N TYR A 99 -21.23 -4.65 13.98
CA TYR A 99 -21.80 -4.21 12.71
C TYR A 99 -21.64 -5.25 11.60
N GLY A 100 -21.15 -6.46 11.90
CA GLY A 100 -21.03 -7.53 10.91
C GLY A 100 -20.18 -7.14 9.69
N VAL A 101 -19.08 -6.42 9.93
CA VAL A 101 -18.12 -6.03 8.89
C VAL A 101 -17.38 -7.27 8.40
N ASN A 102 -17.30 -7.42 7.08
CA ASN A 102 -16.62 -8.55 6.44
C ASN A 102 -15.60 -8.12 5.38
N THR A 103 -15.60 -6.85 4.99
CA THR A 103 -14.62 -6.26 4.08
C THR A 103 -14.00 -5.04 4.77
N PHE A 104 -12.69 -4.92 4.69
CA PHE A 104 -11.91 -3.88 5.34
C PHE A 104 -11.04 -3.19 4.30
N ILE A 105 -11.24 -1.88 4.09
CA ILE A 105 -10.43 -1.05 3.19
C ILE A 105 -9.65 -0.03 4.03
N SER A 106 -8.40 -0.36 4.35
CA SER A 106 -7.57 0.48 5.21
C SER A 106 -6.45 1.16 4.44
N LEU A 107 -6.03 2.31 4.96
CA LEU A 107 -4.71 2.85 4.68
C LEU A 107 -3.66 1.82 5.11
N ILE A 108 -2.66 1.57 4.28
CA ILE A 108 -1.54 0.70 4.64
C ILE A 108 -0.84 1.31 5.87
N PRO A 109 -0.83 0.62 7.03
CA PRO A 109 -0.21 1.17 8.22
C PRO A 109 1.31 1.14 8.09
N GLY A 110 1.99 2.00 8.85
CA GLY A 110 3.44 1.91 9.01
C GLY A 110 3.86 0.63 9.73
N ASN A 111 5.14 0.27 9.59
CA ASN A 111 5.76 -0.79 10.38
C ASN A 111 6.36 -0.24 11.68
N ARG A 112 6.60 -1.14 12.64
CA ARG A 112 7.48 -0.87 13.78
C ARG A 112 8.71 -1.77 13.67
N GLN A 113 9.90 -1.17 13.58
CA GLN A 113 11.13 -1.93 13.68
C GLN A 113 11.38 -2.32 15.15
N LEU A 114 11.65 -3.60 15.39
CA LEU A 114 11.95 -4.15 16.70
C LEU A 114 13.47 -4.10 16.99
N PRO A 115 13.91 -4.21 18.26
CA PRO A 115 15.33 -4.13 18.62
C PRO A 115 16.23 -5.15 17.92
N ASP A 116 15.68 -6.31 17.55
CA ASP A 116 16.37 -7.37 16.82
C ASP A 116 16.42 -7.12 15.29
N LYS A 117 16.02 -5.93 14.84
CA LYS A 117 15.90 -5.50 13.43
C LYS A 117 14.80 -6.20 12.64
N SER A 118 14.00 -7.06 13.27
CA SER A 118 12.76 -7.56 12.66
C SER A 118 11.71 -6.45 12.59
N PHE A 119 10.63 -6.69 11.87
CA PHE A 119 9.52 -5.76 11.75
C PHE A 119 8.25 -6.37 12.31
N GLU A 120 7.52 -5.56 13.08
CA GLU A 120 6.18 -5.88 13.54
C GLU A 120 5.17 -5.31 12.54
N ASP A 121 4.28 -6.18 12.04
CA ASP A 121 3.07 -5.75 11.34
C ASP A 121 2.06 -5.26 12.37
N VAL A 122 2.00 -3.94 12.56
CA VAL A 122 1.08 -3.31 13.52
C VAL A 122 -0.38 -3.63 13.18
N HIS A 123 -0.71 -3.86 11.90
CA HIS A 123 -2.07 -4.15 11.47
C HIS A 123 -2.57 -5.49 11.99
N SER A 124 -1.67 -6.47 12.11
CA SER A 124 -1.99 -7.82 12.58
C SER A 124 -2.61 -7.84 13.99
N ARG A 125 -2.37 -6.80 14.80
CA ARG A 125 -3.01 -6.62 16.11
C ARG A 125 -4.50 -6.28 15.99
N PHE A 126 -4.88 -5.54 14.95
CA PHE A 126 -6.22 -5.03 14.71
C PHE A 126 -7.07 -6.01 13.89
N VAL A 127 -6.47 -6.66 12.90
CA VAL A 127 -7.11 -7.62 12.00
C VAL A 127 -6.18 -8.82 11.80
N PRO A 128 -6.24 -9.81 12.69
CA PRO A 128 -5.26 -10.89 12.71
C PRO A 128 -5.44 -11.83 11.51
N ALA A 129 -4.33 -12.40 11.03
CA ALA A 129 -4.28 -13.13 9.75
C ALA A 129 -5.06 -14.46 9.74
N ASP A 130 -5.35 -15.02 10.91
CA ASP A 130 -6.19 -16.20 11.10
C ASP A 130 -7.69 -15.89 11.02
N GLU A 131 -8.09 -14.63 11.16
CA GLU A 131 -9.47 -14.16 11.01
C GLU A 131 -9.70 -13.37 9.71
N TRP A 132 -8.66 -12.70 9.21
CA TRP A 132 -8.72 -11.83 8.04
C TRP A 132 -7.64 -12.19 7.03
N ALA A 133 -7.97 -12.07 5.75
CA ALA A 133 -7.05 -12.33 4.65
C ALA A 133 -6.86 -11.06 3.82
N ARG A 134 -5.62 -10.59 3.68
CA ARG A 134 -5.26 -9.58 2.68
C ARG A 134 -5.41 -10.20 1.30
N VAL A 135 -6.23 -9.58 0.46
CA VAL A 135 -6.52 -10.08 -0.92
C VAL A 135 -6.06 -9.10 -1.99
N TYR A 136 -5.81 -7.85 -1.61
CA TYR A 136 -5.37 -6.81 -2.50
C TYR A 136 -4.63 -5.72 -1.73
N PHE A 137 -3.72 -5.04 -2.40
CA PHE A 137 -3.20 -3.74 -2.00
C PHE A 137 -2.85 -2.92 -3.24
N ASP A 138 -2.95 -1.60 -3.10
CA ASP A 138 -2.40 -0.61 -4.02
C ASP A 138 -1.29 0.18 -3.30
N HIS A 139 -0.91 1.35 -3.82
CA HIS A 139 0.17 2.16 -3.27
C HIS A 139 -0.21 2.88 -1.95
N LEU A 140 -1.51 2.95 -1.63
CA LEU A 140 -2.02 3.71 -0.49
C LEU A 140 -2.77 2.81 0.51
N SER A 141 -3.49 1.83 0.00
CA SER A 141 -4.51 1.09 0.73
C SER A 141 -4.43 -0.41 0.49
N GLU A 142 -5.06 -1.15 1.39
CA GLU A 142 -5.22 -2.59 1.30
C GLU A 142 -6.68 -3.00 1.45
N VAL A 143 -7.01 -4.16 0.88
CA VAL A 143 -8.31 -4.81 1.04
C VAL A 143 -8.10 -6.12 1.78
N MET A 144 -8.81 -6.24 2.90
CA MET A 144 -8.86 -7.48 3.67
C MET A 144 -10.29 -8.02 3.72
N LEU A 145 -10.41 -9.35 3.65
CA LEU A 145 -11.67 -10.06 3.76
C LEU A 145 -11.68 -10.93 5.01
N ARG A 146 -12.78 -10.89 5.75
CA ARG A 146 -13.00 -11.79 6.88
C ARG A 146 -13.08 -13.23 6.37
N ARG A 147 -12.47 -14.17 7.08
CA ARG A 147 -12.47 -15.61 6.77
C ARG A 147 -13.80 -16.26 7.12
N ILE A 148 -14.82 -15.92 6.35
CA ILE A 148 -16.16 -16.50 6.42
C ILE A 148 -16.45 -17.38 5.20
N PRO A 149 -17.43 -18.31 5.25
CA PRO A 149 -17.75 -19.19 4.12
C PRO A 149 -17.98 -18.45 2.80
N LYS A 150 -18.62 -17.26 2.85
CA LYS A 150 -18.89 -16.41 1.68
C LYS A 150 -17.62 -15.90 0.98
N HIS A 151 -16.53 -15.70 1.71
CA HIS A 151 -15.27 -15.20 1.16
C HIS A 151 -14.26 -16.29 0.79
N ARG A 152 -14.54 -17.57 1.12
CA ARG A 152 -13.61 -18.69 0.93
C ARG A 152 -13.03 -18.76 -0.49
N LYS A 153 -13.87 -18.59 -1.53
CA LYS A 153 -13.43 -18.63 -2.93
C LYS A 153 -12.49 -17.48 -3.29
N LEU A 154 -12.82 -16.26 -2.85
CA LEU A 154 -12.00 -15.08 -3.11
C LEU A 154 -10.68 -15.16 -2.36
N ILE A 155 -10.70 -15.53 -1.08
CA ILE A 155 -9.52 -15.71 -0.25
C ILE A 155 -8.61 -16.78 -0.85
N HIS A 156 -9.14 -17.95 -1.18
CA HIS A 156 -8.34 -19.01 -1.80
C HIS A 156 -7.62 -18.57 -3.07
N LYS A 157 -8.24 -17.69 -3.86
CA LYS A 157 -7.69 -17.23 -5.15
C LYS A 157 -6.73 -16.04 -5.02
N TYR A 158 -6.99 -15.14 -4.08
CA TYR A 158 -6.34 -13.82 -4.06
C TYR A 158 -5.53 -13.53 -2.80
N GLU A 159 -5.57 -14.39 -1.78
CA GLU A 159 -4.86 -14.16 -0.53
C GLU A 159 -3.35 -13.97 -0.76
N ILE A 160 -2.85 -12.85 -0.22
CA ILE A 160 -1.45 -12.46 -0.20
C ILE A 160 -0.94 -12.76 1.20
N LYS A 161 -0.02 -13.72 1.31
CA LYS A 161 0.45 -14.29 2.58
C LYS A 161 1.84 -13.80 2.97
N ALA A 162 2.71 -13.58 1.99
CA ALA A 162 4.09 -13.18 2.23
C ALA A 162 4.30 -11.68 2.04
N LEU A 163 3.82 -11.11 0.93
CA LEU A 163 4.00 -9.68 0.68
C LEU A 163 3.15 -8.85 1.64
N ASN A 164 3.82 -7.90 2.28
CA ASN A 164 3.20 -6.98 3.22
C ASN A 164 3.63 -5.54 2.89
N PRO A 165 2.74 -4.72 2.31
CA PRO A 165 3.09 -3.37 1.90
C PRO A 165 3.37 -2.44 3.09
N SER A 166 3.03 -2.83 4.32
CA SER A 166 3.44 -2.13 5.54
C SER A 166 4.93 -2.27 5.84
N LEU A 167 5.58 -3.33 5.35
CA LEU A 167 7.00 -3.59 5.59
C LEU A 167 7.87 -2.97 4.49
N PRO A 168 9.13 -2.60 4.77
CA PRO A 168 9.99 -1.98 3.77
C PRO A 168 10.26 -2.92 2.58
N PRO A 169 10.23 -2.44 1.33
CA PRO A 169 10.54 -3.26 0.15
C PRO A 169 11.89 -4.00 0.22
N ASP A 170 12.91 -3.39 0.85
CA ASP A 170 14.23 -4.00 0.98
C ASP A 170 14.24 -5.23 1.89
N TYR A 171 13.28 -5.36 2.81
CA TYR A 171 13.08 -6.59 3.59
C TYR A 171 12.80 -7.78 2.65
N PHE A 172 11.86 -7.62 1.73
CA PHE A 172 11.54 -8.67 0.74
C PHE A 172 12.67 -8.91 -0.25
N ALA A 173 13.39 -7.84 -0.65
CA ALA A 173 14.58 -7.99 -1.49
C ALA A 173 15.66 -8.84 -0.81
N ARG A 174 15.94 -8.63 0.49
CA ARG A 174 16.88 -9.46 1.25
C ARG A 174 16.45 -10.93 1.31
N ILE A 175 15.16 -11.20 1.47
CA ILE A 175 14.62 -12.57 1.43
C ILE A 175 14.91 -13.23 0.06
N LEU A 176 14.62 -12.52 -1.03
CA LEU A 176 14.86 -13.01 -2.40
C LEU A 176 16.34 -13.15 -2.76
N LEU A 177 17.21 -12.41 -2.07
CA LEU A 177 18.66 -12.52 -2.19
C LEU A 177 19.26 -13.57 -1.22
N GLY A 178 18.46 -14.13 -0.31
CA GLY A 178 18.92 -15.09 0.70
C GLY A 178 19.78 -14.48 1.79
N THR A 179 19.68 -13.16 2.02
CA THR A 179 20.45 -12.43 3.04
C THR A 179 19.61 -12.05 4.27
N GLU A 180 18.30 -12.28 4.24
CA GLU A 180 17.43 -12.09 5.40
C GLU A 180 17.54 -13.30 6.34
N THR A 181 17.81 -13.03 7.62
CA THR A 181 18.03 -14.06 8.65
C THR A 181 17.06 -13.94 9.83
N SER A 182 16.17 -12.94 9.79
CA SER A 182 15.18 -12.72 10.84
C SER A 182 14.27 -13.93 11.03
N ARG A 183 13.99 -14.25 12.29
CA ARG A 183 13.03 -15.31 12.65
C ARG A 183 11.65 -14.95 12.11
N GLY A 184 10.97 -15.91 11.50
CA GLY A 184 9.62 -15.71 10.96
C GLY A 184 9.58 -15.04 9.58
N ALA A 185 10.73 -14.85 8.91
CA ALA A 185 10.73 -14.40 7.52
C ALA A 185 9.93 -15.38 6.63
N PRO A 186 9.10 -14.87 5.70
CA PRO A 186 8.36 -15.74 4.79
C PRO A 186 9.31 -16.53 3.89
N GLN A 187 8.82 -17.69 3.45
CA GLN A 187 9.57 -18.54 2.53
C GLN A 187 9.87 -17.78 1.23
N ARG A 188 11.13 -17.82 0.80
CA ARG A 188 11.59 -17.14 -0.43
C ARG A 188 10.74 -17.47 -1.66
N GLN A 189 10.36 -18.73 -1.83
CA GLN A 189 9.54 -19.19 -2.97
C GLN A 189 8.16 -18.55 -2.98
N LEU A 190 7.56 -18.35 -1.81
CA LEU A 190 6.27 -17.69 -1.67
C LEU A 190 6.37 -16.19 -2.00
N VAL A 191 7.41 -15.52 -1.50
CA VAL A 191 7.69 -14.11 -1.86
C VAL A 191 7.88 -13.96 -3.37
N GLU A 192 8.64 -14.84 -4.00
CA GLU A 192 8.90 -14.81 -5.44
C GLU A 192 7.63 -15.01 -6.27
N LYS A 193 6.79 -15.97 -5.86
CA LYS A 193 5.48 -16.21 -6.46
C LYS A 193 4.58 -14.97 -6.35
N GLU A 194 4.35 -14.47 -5.15
CA GLU A 194 3.45 -13.34 -4.92
C GLU A 194 3.94 -12.05 -5.56
N LEU A 195 5.27 -11.84 -5.60
CA LEU A 195 5.87 -10.71 -6.33
C LEU A 195 5.58 -10.80 -7.83
N SER A 196 5.74 -11.98 -8.42
CA SER A 196 5.46 -12.21 -9.83
C SER A 196 3.97 -11.99 -10.14
N GLU A 197 3.08 -12.48 -9.28
CA GLU A 197 1.63 -12.27 -9.41
C GLU A 197 1.23 -10.80 -9.24
N CYS A 198 1.87 -10.08 -8.30
CA CYS A 198 1.66 -8.64 -8.12
C CYS A 198 1.98 -7.87 -9.40
N LEU A 199 3.16 -8.10 -9.97
CA LEU A 199 3.63 -7.43 -11.19
C LEU A 199 2.82 -7.83 -12.43
N ALA A 200 2.32 -9.08 -12.50
CA ALA A 200 1.44 -9.50 -13.57
C ALA A 200 0.06 -8.82 -13.48
N ARG A 201 -0.46 -8.63 -12.27
CA ARG A 201 -1.77 -8.01 -12.03
C ARG A 201 -1.75 -6.50 -12.18
N GLN A 202 -0.70 -5.87 -11.65
CA GLN A 202 -0.49 -4.42 -11.63
C GLN A 202 0.96 -4.11 -12.03
N PRO A 203 1.27 -4.03 -13.33
CA PRO A 203 2.63 -3.80 -13.81
C PRO A 203 3.28 -2.51 -13.33
N GLN A 204 2.48 -1.54 -12.86
CA GLN A 204 2.92 -0.25 -12.34
C GLN A 204 2.87 -0.18 -10.80
N GLN A 205 2.66 -1.30 -10.11
CA GLN A 205 2.59 -1.26 -8.65
C GLN A 205 3.98 -1.03 -8.04
N VAL A 206 4.18 0.18 -7.52
CA VAL A 206 5.47 0.74 -7.06
C VAL A 206 6.14 -0.19 -6.06
N PHE A 207 5.43 -0.62 -5.02
CA PHE A 207 5.97 -1.50 -3.99
C PHE A 207 6.64 -2.75 -4.57
N CYS A 208 5.95 -3.45 -5.48
CA CYS A 208 6.44 -4.67 -6.11
C CYS A 208 7.59 -4.38 -7.10
N LEU A 209 7.48 -3.29 -7.86
CA LEU A 209 8.55 -2.86 -8.76
C LEU A 209 9.85 -2.58 -8.00
N VAL A 210 9.76 -1.86 -6.87
CA VAL A 210 10.92 -1.55 -6.03
C VAL A 210 11.60 -2.82 -5.52
N ILE A 211 10.85 -3.81 -5.03
CA ILE A 211 11.41 -5.11 -4.61
C ILE A 211 12.19 -5.74 -5.77
N ARG A 212 11.57 -5.82 -6.96
CA ARG A 212 12.20 -6.41 -8.15
C ARG A 212 13.50 -5.69 -8.51
N TYR A 213 13.53 -4.37 -8.46
CA TYR A 213 14.71 -3.58 -8.83
C TYR A 213 15.86 -3.72 -7.85
N LEU A 214 15.56 -3.75 -6.56
CA LEU A 214 16.58 -4.01 -5.54
C LEU A 214 17.26 -5.37 -5.79
N VAL A 215 16.49 -6.41 -6.13
CA VAL A 215 17.03 -7.72 -6.46
C VAL A 215 17.86 -7.69 -7.74
N LEU A 216 17.38 -7.04 -8.81
CA LEU A 216 18.08 -6.96 -10.10
C LEU A 216 19.37 -6.16 -10.04
N GLY A 217 19.35 -5.02 -9.35
CA GLY A 217 20.51 -4.17 -9.15
C GLY A 217 21.61 -4.91 -8.39
N VAL A 218 21.25 -5.70 -7.37
CA VAL A 218 22.20 -6.55 -6.66
C VAL A 218 22.72 -7.68 -7.55
N ARG A 219 21.88 -8.30 -8.37
CA ARG A 219 22.33 -9.37 -9.28
C ARG A 219 23.18 -8.86 -10.45
N GLY A 220 23.31 -7.53 -10.64
CA GLY A 220 24.14 -6.94 -11.70
C GLY A 220 23.50 -7.02 -13.07
N ASN A 221 22.18 -7.19 -13.15
CA ASN A 221 21.46 -7.21 -14.43
C ASN A 221 21.17 -5.77 -14.89
N HIS A 222 22.17 -5.14 -15.50
CA HIS A 222 22.13 -3.72 -15.89
C HIS A 222 21.03 -3.40 -16.89
N PHE A 223 20.72 -4.31 -17.82
CA PHE A 223 19.66 -4.09 -18.82
C PHE A 223 18.28 -4.09 -18.17
N GLU A 224 17.95 -5.12 -17.38
CA GLU A 224 16.67 -5.16 -16.66
C GLU A 224 16.57 -4.01 -15.64
N THR A 225 17.68 -3.58 -15.04
CA THR A 225 17.73 -2.41 -14.13
C THR A 225 17.48 -1.09 -14.88
N SER A 226 17.87 -0.96 -16.14
CA SER A 226 17.59 0.23 -16.95
C SER A 226 16.12 0.29 -17.37
N ASP A 227 15.55 -0.81 -17.88
CA ASP A 227 14.12 -0.88 -18.23
C ASP A 227 13.23 -0.61 -17.01
N ALA A 228 13.62 -1.19 -15.89
CA ALA A 228 13.08 -0.93 -14.57
C ALA A 228 13.02 0.57 -14.20
N LEU A 229 14.16 1.25 -14.23
CA LEU A 229 14.23 2.67 -13.86
C LEU A 229 13.36 3.54 -14.77
N LYS A 230 13.34 3.25 -16.08
CA LYS A 230 12.44 3.94 -17.03
C LYS A 230 10.97 3.77 -16.68
N ARG A 231 10.55 2.59 -16.20
CA ARG A 231 9.17 2.38 -15.73
C ARG A 231 8.85 3.23 -14.51
N LEU A 232 9.75 3.32 -13.52
CA LEU A 232 9.55 4.23 -12.37
C LEU A 232 9.47 5.69 -12.78
N GLU A 233 10.35 6.12 -13.68
CA GLU A 233 10.35 7.50 -14.20
C GLU A 233 9.04 7.83 -14.93
N SER A 234 8.35 6.82 -15.47
CA SER A 234 7.03 6.98 -16.09
C SER A 234 5.87 7.09 -15.09
N ILE A 235 6.09 6.78 -13.81
CA ILE A 235 5.10 6.95 -12.75
C ILE A 235 5.04 8.42 -12.36
N SER A 236 3.84 8.95 -12.17
CA SER A 236 3.63 10.36 -11.84
C SER A 236 4.40 10.75 -10.58
N GLN A 237 5.15 11.85 -10.64
CA GLN A 237 5.88 12.39 -9.49
C GLN A 237 4.96 12.66 -8.29
N LEU A 238 3.67 12.96 -8.51
CA LEU A 238 2.71 13.14 -7.42
C LEU A 238 2.41 11.82 -6.69
N ASP A 239 2.38 10.70 -7.42
CA ASP A 239 2.21 9.37 -6.83
C ASP A 239 3.47 8.96 -6.04
N ILE A 240 4.63 9.49 -6.44
CA ILE A 240 5.94 9.34 -5.78
C ILE A 240 6.10 10.26 -4.55
N VAL A 241 5.45 11.42 -4.49
CA VAL A 241 5.65 12.42 -3.40
C VAL A 241 5.14 11.92 -2.04
N ASN A 242 4.07 11.13 -1.99
CA ASN A 242 3.59 10.51 -0.75
C ASN A 242 4.31 9.19 -0.43
N GLU A 243 4.89 8.54 -1.45
CA GLU A 243 5.88 7.48 -1.28
C GLU A 243 7.18 8.02 -0.67
N ARG A 244 7.40 9.34 -0.48
CA ARG A 244 8.66 9.89 0.08
C ARG A 244 9.11 9.28 1.40
N VAL A 245 8.21 8.81 2.27
CA VAL A 245 8.59 8.08 3.49
C VAL A 245 9.22 6.73 3.13
N TYR A 246 8.61 5.99 2.20
CA TYR A 246 9.10 4.71 1.69
C TYR A 246 10.30 4.86 0.73
N ILE A 247 10.36 5.94 -0.04
CA ILE A 247 11.45 6.31 -0.95
C ILE A 247 12.66 6.80 -0.17
N GLN A 248 12.50 7.52 0.94
CA GLN A 248 13.63 7.84 1.83
C GLN A 248 14.20 6.56 2.44
N GLY A 249 13.33 5.61 2.83
CA GLY A 249 13.73 4.24 3.16
C GLY A 249 14.50 3.59 2.00
N TRP A 250 13.97 3.65 0.78
CA TRP A 250 14.58 3.09 -0.43
C TRP A 250 15.94 3.71 -0.79
N ILE A 251 16.10 5.03 -0.75
CA ILE A 251 17.38 5.72 -0.99
C ILE A 251 18.39 5.25 0.05
N THR A 252 17.97 5.15 1.31
CA THR A 252 18.83 4.70 2.40
C THR A 252 19.22 3.23 2.24
N SER A 253 18.25 2.35 1.95
CA SER A 253 18.46 0.91 1.73
C SER A 253 19.30 0.62 0.48
N THR A 254 19.06 1.32 -0.63
CA THR A 254 19.87 1.21 -1.86
C THR A 254 21.30 1.68 -1.62
N LYS A 255 21.49 2.79 -0.89
CA LYS A 255 22.82 3.24 -0.46
C LYS A 255 23.52 2.19 0.43
N ILE A 256 22.81 1.55 1.37
CA ILE A 256 23.39 0.49 2.23
C ILE A 256 23.83 -0.71 1.40
N VAL A 257 22.96 -1.20 0.51
CA VAL A 257 23.23 -2.35 -0.34
C VAL A 257 24.39 -2.08 -1.30
N LEU A 258 24.45 -0.90 -1.92
CA LEU A 258 25.55 -0.52 -2.81
C LEU A 258 26.86 -0.25 -2.03
N ARG A 259 26.80 0.32 -0.83
CA ARG A 259 27.98 0.61 0.02
C ARG A 259 28.64 -0.68 0.54
N ASN A 260 27.85 -1.71 0.85
CA ASN A 260 28.38 -3.01 1.28
C ASN A 260 29.11 -3.77 0.15
N ARG A 261 28.88 -3.44 -1.12
CA ARG A 261 29.66 -3.95 -2.26
C ARG A 261 31.05 -3.31 -2.41
N GLY A 262 31.19 -2.05 -1.98
CA GLY A 262 32.48 -1.33 -2.03
C GLY A 262 33.49 -1.80 -0.97
N ARG A 263 33.04 -2.60 0.01
CA ARG A 263 33.90 -3.25 1.00
C ARG A 263 34.07 -4.72 0.64
N ARG A 264 34.87 -5.02 -0.40
CA ARG A 264 35.52 -6.34 -0.44
C ARG A 264 36.45 -6.42 0.78
N PRO A 265 36.47 -7.52 1.56
CA PRO A 265 37.51 -7.71 2.55
C PRO A 265 38.85 -7.70 1.82
N ALA A 266 39.76 -6.82 2.24
CA ALA A 266 41.14 -6.84 1.79
C ALA A 266 41.76 -8.15 2.28
N GLY A 267 41.72 -9.21 1.46
CA GLY A 267 42.27 -10.50 1.88
C GLY A 267 41.80 -11.75 1.14
N SER A 268 41.34 -11.66 -0.12
CA SER A 268 41.20 -12.84 -0.97
C SER A 268 41.89 -12.60 -2.31
N SER A 269 43.21 -12.78 -2.29
CA SER A 269 44.05 -13.10 -3.44
C SER A 269 44.03 -14.60 -3.67
#